data_AF-A0A920PXK3-F1
#
_entry.id   AF-A0A920PXK3-F1
#
_cell.length_a   1.000
_cell.length_b   1.000
_cell.length_c   1.000
_cell.angle_alpha   90.00
_cell.angle_beta   90.00
_cell.angle_gamma   90.00
#
_symmetry.space_group_name_H-M   'P 1'
#
loop_
_entity.id
_entity.type
_entity.pdbx_description
1 polymer ?
#
loop_
_entity_poly.entity_id
_entity_poly.type
_entity_poly.pdbx_seq_one_letter_code
_entity_poly.pdbx_strand_id
1 'polypeptide(L)'
;MKDTDVLVHNSPLNQSRKLGVDYNSLAELDSRLVVTSISPFGHTGPYGDFQATDIVTYALSGLMYHSGDSDQPPLRNVLDQSFYVAGANAAAATQVALFAKLTSGKGQHVDVSASECLGGHLVQPLPYYNYMGAVKGRRPVRGAGFEELMPARDGYVAPSVQGSQPWSTIADLIGLEELKNEKFATGAGRVAHGEELKELLIEGLSQWDRMPLFLASGQSRLVFGMAQDAGDLAECPHLHARDFFVDVAHPVVGTASYPGMAVRLPGEEIKDSHPAPLLGQHNLDIFCQELGYSNQELVSLSSDGVI
;
A
#
# COMPACT_ATOMS: atom_id res chain seq x y z
N MET A 1 26.50 -10.36 -12.90
CA MET A 1 25.80 -9.80 -14.07
C MET A 1 25.54 -10.82 -15.17
N LYS A 2 26.52 -11.66 -15.59
CA LYS A 2 26.28 -12.65 -16.68
C LYS A 2 25.16 -13.66 -16.39
N ASP A 3 24.96 -14.00 -15.13
CA ASP A 3 23.89 -14.93 -14.68
C ASP A 3 22.71 -14.20 -14.02
N THR A 4 22.55 -12.91 -14.29
CA THR A 4 21.53 -12.06 -13.67
C THR A 4 20.45 -11.70 -14.69
N ASP A 5 19.19 -11.99 -14.40
CA ASP A 5 18.06 -11.61 -15.27
C ASP A 5 17.53 -10.20 -15.01
N VAL A 6 17.52 -9.79 -13.74
CA VAL A 6 16.98 -8.52 -13.28
C VAL A 6 17.92 -7.88 -12.27
N LEU A 7 18.18 -6.57 -12.44
CA LEU A 7 18.72 -5.72 -11.40
C LEU A 7 17.64 -4.74 -10.93
N VAL A 8 17.38 -4.67 -9.62
CA VAL A 8 16.48 -3.66 -9.03
C VAL A 8 17.30 -2.74 -8.14
N HIS A 9 17.15 -1.42 -8.31
CA HIS A 9 17.81 -0.44 -7.45
C HIS A 9 16.94 0.81 -7.23
N ASN A 10 17.21 1.54 -6.16
CA ASN A 10 16.55 2.81 -5.84
C ASN A 10 17.50 4.03 -5.85
N SER A 11 18.70 3.87 -6.41
CA SER A 11 19.66 4.96 -6.57
C SER A 11 19.11 6.10 -7.44
N PRO A 12 19.30 7.37 -7.04
CA PRO A 12 19.07 8.54 -7.89
C PRO A 12 19.86 8.46 -9.20
N LEU A 13 19.36 9.12 -10.25
CA LEU A 13 19.90 9.02 -11.61
C LEU A 13 21.41 9.31 -11.70
N ASN A 14 21.88 10.44 -11.15
CA ASN A 14 23.32 10.73 -11.18
C ASN A 14 24.16 9.73 -10.37
N GLN A 15 23.60 9.18 -9.29
CA GLN A 15 24.29 8.18 -8.48
C GLN A 15 24.35 6.82 -9.19
N SER A 16 23.28 6.38 -9.85
CA SER A 16 23.28 5.13 -10.62
C SER A 16 24.30 5.19 -11.75
N ARG A 17 24.38 6.31 -12.47
CA ARG A 17 25.41 6.56 -13.49
C ARG A 17 26.82 6.51 -12.92
N LYS A 18 27.06 7.19 -11.80
CA LYS A 18 28.38 7.20 -11.13
C LYS A 18 28.82 5.81 -10.69
N LEU A 19 27.88 4.98 -10.25
CA LEU A 19 28.11 3.60 -9.83
C LEU A 19 28.16 2.61 -11.01
N GLY A 20 27.81 3.03 -12.23
CA GLY A 20 27.72 2.16 -13.40
C GLY A 20 26.56 1.16 -13.34
N VAL A 21 25.55 1.44 -12.52
CA VAL A 21 24.36 0.57 -12.35
C VAL A 21 23.13 1.12 -13.06
N ASP A 22 23.28 2.20 -13.85
CA ASP A 22 22.23 2.67 -14.75
C ASP A 22 22.06 1.74 -15.95
N TYR A 23 20.89 1.80 -16.59
CA TYR A 23 20.58 0.91 -17.70
C TYR A 23 21.56 1.00 -18.87
N ASN A 24 22.02 2.19 -19.26
CA ASN A 24 22.87 2.32 -20.44
C ASN A 24 24.22 1.64 -20.21
N SER A 25 24.83 1.89 -19.05
CA SER A 25 26.08 1.25 -18.64
C SER A 25 25.95 -0.28 -18.58
N LEU A 26 24.83 -0.79 -18.05
CA LEU A 26 24.61 -2.23 -17.91
C LEU A 26 24.21 -2.92 -19.22
N ALA A 27 23.50 -2.23 -20.12
CA ALA A 27 23.11 -2.76 -21.42
C ALA A 27 24.32 -2.99 -22.35
N GLU A 28 25.41 -2.24 -22.16
CA GLU A 28 26.68 -2.49 -22.84
C GLU A 28 27.33 -3.81 -22.38
N LEU A 29 27.12 -4.20 -21.12
CA LEU A 29 27.63 -5.46 -20.55
C LEU A 29 26.73 -6.64 -20.88
N ASP A 30 25.41 -6.47 -20.75
CA ASP A 30 24.41 -7.47 -21.11
C ASP A 30 23.09 -6.82 -21.57
N SER A 31 22.87 -6.82 -22.89
CA SER A 31 21.62 -6.33 -23.50
C SER A 31 20.37 -7.15 -23.14
N ARG A 32 20.51 -8.30 -22.48
CA ARG A 32 19.40 -9.13 -22.00
C ARG A 32 18.91 -8.73 -20.62
N LEU A 33 19.67 -7.92 -19.88
CA LEU A 33 19.36 -7.55 -18.51
C LEU A 33 18.14 -6.62 -18.45
N VAL A 34 17.19 -6.94 -17.56
CA VAL A 34 16.16 -5.99 -17.17
C VAL A 34 16.69 -5.17 -16.00
N VAL A 35 16.67 -3.84 -16.13
CA VAL A 35 17.09 -2.94 -15.06
C VAL A 35 15.86 -2.18 -14.58
N THR A 36 15.50 -2.33 -13.32
CA THR A 36 14.37 -1.63 -12.69
C THR A 36 14.91 -0.58 -11.73
N SER A 37 14.63 0.67 -12.04
CA SER A 37 14.99 1.81 -11.21
C SER A 37 13.74 2.36 -10.54
N ILE A 38 13.76 2.49 -9.21
CA ILE A 38 12.64 3.05 -8.45
C ILE A 38 13.11 4.34 -7.80
N SER A 39 12.52 5.48 -8.17
CA SER A 39 12.88 6.78 -7.58
C SER A 39 11.63 7.58 -7.22
N PRO A 40 11.77 8.63 -6.40
CA PRO A 40 10.64 9.49 -6.07
C PRO A 40 9.92 10.11 -7.27
N PHE A 41 10.65 10.48 -8.33
CA PHE A 41 10.13 11.29 -9.45
C PHE A 41 10.46 10.73 -10.84
N GLY A 42 11.01 9.52 -10.95
CA GLY A 42 11.54 8.95 -12.20
C GLY A 42 12.97 9.41 -12.49
N HIS A 43 13.55 8.94 -13.59
CA HIS A 43 14.90 9.30 -14.07
C HIS A 43 14.86 10.32 -15.22
N THR A 44 13.70 10.94 -15.44
CA THR A 44 13.50 11.96 -16.47
C THR A 44 12.77 13.18 -15.91
N GLY A 45 12.69 14.25 -16.70
CA GLY A 45 12.03 15.49 -16.30
C GLY A 45 12.83 16.34 -15.30
N PRO A 46 12.26 17.49 -14.88
CA PRO A 46 12.98 18.48 -14.08
C PRO A 46 13.32 18.01 -12.65
N TYR A 47 12.66 16.96 -12.16
CA TYR A 47 12.87 16.41 -10.81
C TYR A 47 13.60 15.07 -10.82
N GLY A 48 14.11 14.60 -11.96
CA GLY A 48 14.69 13.25 -12.08
C GLY A 48 15.91 12.98 -11.18
N ASP A 49 16.59 14.04 -10.73
CA ASP A 49 17.72 13.96 -9.79
C ASP A 49 17.36 14.29 -8.33
N PHE A 50 16.09 14.60 -8.04
CA PHE A 50 15.69 14.98 -6.69
C PHE A 50 15.59 13.75 -5.79
N GLN A 51 16.08 13.90 -4.56
CA GLN A 51 15.86 12.95 -3.47
C GLN A 51 14.69 13.43 -2.61
N ALA A 52 13.87 12.49 -2.17
CA ALA A 52 12.72 12.78 -1.33
C ALA A 52 12.45 11.63 -0.37
N THR A 53 11.95 11.97 0.80
CA THR A 53 11.33 11.03 1.73
C THR A 53 9.90 10.74 1.29
N ASP A 54 9.29 9.68 1.83
CA ASP A 54 7.92 9.29 1.47
C ASP A 54 6.91 10.43 1.61
N ILE A 55 6.97 11.19 2.71
CA ILE A 55 6.04 12.30 2.94
C ILE A 55 6.16 13.40 1.88
N VAL A 56 7.37 13.67 1.38
CA VAL A 56 7.60 14.67 0.32
C VAL A 56 7.08 14.14 -1.01
N THR A 57 7.35 12.87 -1.33
CA THR A 57 6.80 12.20 -2.52
C THR A 57 5.27 12.18 -2.50
N TYR A 58 4.67 11.84 -1.35
CA TYR A 58 3.23 11.82 -1.15
C TYR A 58 2.61 13.21 -1.36
N ALA A 59 3.24 14.25 -0.82
CA ALA A 59 2.79 15.63 -1.00
C ALA A 59 2.80 16.05 -2.47
N LEU A 60 3.90 15.79 -3.17
CA LEU A 60 4.08 16.17 -4.58
C LEU A 60 3.24 15.33 -5.55
N SER A 61 2.83 14.13 -5.16
CA SER A 61 1.91 13.30 -5.96
C SER A 61 0.50 13.90 -6.13
N GLY A 62 0.13 14.86 -5.27
CA GLY A 62 -1.21 15.46 -5.22
C GLY A 62 -2.22 14.69 -4.36
N LEU A 63 -1.97 13.43 -4.00
CA LEU A 63 -2.89 12.66 -3.14
C LEU A 63 -3.06 13.27 -1.75
N MET A 64 -1.98 13.82 -1.17
CA MET A 64 -2.03 14.44 0.16
C MET A 64 -3.08 15.55 0.25
N TYR A 65 -3.24 16.36 -0.81
CA TYR A 65 -4.18 17.48 -0.82
C TYR A 65 -5.63 17.06 -0.52
N HIS A 66 -6.01 15.84 -0.93
CA HIS A 66 -7.36 15.29 -0.80
C HIS A 66 -7.60 14.49 0.48
N SER A 67 -6.59 14.34 1.34
CA SER A 67 -6.66 13.49 2.53
C SER A 67 -6.98 14.30 3.79
N GLY A 68 -7.92 13.81 4.60
CA GLY A 68 -8.39 14.47 5.83
C GLY A 68 -9.58 15.40 5.62
N ASP A 69 -9.90 16.15 6.67
CA ASP A 69 -11.07 17.02 6.73
C ASP A 69 -10.78 18.40 6.12
N SER A 70 -11.81 19.02 5.54
CA SER A 70 -11.67 20.29 4.82
C SER A 70 -11.27 21.48 5.70
N ASP A 71 -11.60 21.45 6.99
CA ASP A 71 -11.30 22.50 7.96
C ASP A 71 -9.97 22.27 8.71
N GLN A 72 -9.29 21.15 8.45
CA GLN A 72 -7.97 20.82 8.99
C GLN A 72 -6.90 20.85 7.88
N PRO A 73 -5.61 20.94 8.23
CA PRO A 73 -4.52 20.71 7.29
C PRO A 73 -4.62 19.32 6.62
N PRO A 74 -4.16 19.17 5.37
CA PRO A 74 -4.12 17.87 4.70
C PRO A 74 -3.32 16.84 5.49
N LEU A 75 -3.79 15.59 5.49
CA LEU A 75 -3.14 14.48 6.19
C LEU A 75 -2.35 13.60 5.21
N ARG A 76 -1.36 12.88 5.75
CA ARG A 76 -0.67 11.81 5.03
C ARG A 76 -1.26 10.45 5.39
N ASN A 77 -1.05 9.45 4.52
CA ASN A 77 -1.25 8.05 4.89
C ASN A 77 -0.18 7.57 5.90
N VAL A 78 -0.49 6.50 6.63
CA VAL A 78 0.43 5.88 7.60
C VAL A 78 1.60 5.18 6.92
N LEU A 79 2.78 5.17 7.57
CA LEU A 79 4.01 4.57 7.03
C LEU A 79 4.43 5.16 5.67
N ASP A 80 5.26 4.44 4.91
CA ASP A 80 5.85 4.89 3.65
C ASP A 80 5.06 4.35 2.43
N GLN A 81 3.78 4.70 2.34
CA GLN A 81 2.88 4.13 1.31
C GLN A 81 3.31 4.45 -0.12
N SER A 82 3.94 5.61 -0.34
CA SER A 82 4.35 6.01 -1.69
C SER A 82 5.36 5.02 -2.27
N PHE A 83 6.31 4.59 -1.43
CA PHE A 83 7.32 3.62 -1.82
C PHE A 83 6.77 2.20 -1.92
N TYR A 84 5.80 1.80 -1.10
CA TYR A 84 5.13 0.51 -1.26
C TYR A 84 4.36 0.42 -2.58
N VAL A 85 3.59 1.45 -2.93
CA VAL A 85 2.86 1.51 -4.21
C VAL A 85 3.84 1.49 -5.39
N ALA A 86 4.95 2.25 -5.30
CA ALA A 86 6.00 2.24 -6.31
C ALA A 86 6.64 0.85 -6.45
N GLY A 87 6.95 0.17 -5.34
CA GLY A 87 7.50 -1.18 -5.34
C GLY A 87 6.57 -2.22 -5.98
N ALA A 88 5.27 -2.14 -5.71
CA ALA A 88 4.28 -3.02 -6.33
C ALA A 88 4.17 -2.78 -7.86
N ASN A 89 4.15 -1.51 -8.28
CA ASN A 89 4.18 -1.16 -9.71
C ASN A 89 5.48 -1.61 -10.38
N ALA A 90 6.62 -1.46 -9.69
CA ALA A 90 7.91 -1.91 -10.17
C ALA A 90 7.97 -3.43 -10.35
N ALA A 91 7.42 -4.21 -9.41
CA ALA A 91 7.34 -5.65 -9.52
C ALA A 91 6.51 -6.07 -10.76
N ALA A 92 5.34 -5.46 -10.95
CA ALA A 92 4.48 -5.72 -12.11
C ALA A 92 5.17 -5.33 -13.44
N ALA A 93 5.76 -4.13 -13.52
CA ALA A 93 6.44 -3.65 -14.71
C ALA A 93 7.70 -4.48 -15.04
N THR A 94 8.42 -4.94 -14.01
CA THR A 94 9.56 -5.86 -14.16
C THR A 94 9.11 -7.20 -14.74
N GLN A 95 7.99 -7.76 -14.26
CA GLN A 95 7.43 -8.99 -14.84
C GLN A 95 7.02 -8.79 -16.30
N VAL A 96 6.43 -7.64 -16.66
CA VAL A 96 6.12 -7.30 -18.06
C VAL A 96 7.40 -7.23 -18.90
N ALA A 97 8.48 -6.64 -18.37
CA ALA A 97 9.77 -6.58 -19.05
C ALA A 97 10.40 -7.96 -19.27
N LEU A 98 10.34 -8.83 -18.26
CA LEU A 98 10.77 -10.22 -18.38
C LEU A 98 9.93 -10.99 -19.40
N PHE A 99 8.61 -10.78 -19.41
CA PHE A 99 7.73 -11.40 -20.40
C PHE A 99 8.04 -10.94 -21.82
N ALA A 100 8.28 -9.63 -22.02
CA ALA A 100 8.68 -9.09 -23.32
C ALA A 100 10.02 -9.68 -23.79
N LYS A 101 10.99 -9.86 -22.87
CA LYS A 101 12.29 -10.49 -23.11
C LYS A 101 12.16 -11.92 -23.65
N LEU A 102 11.14 -12.69 -23.27
CA LEU A 102 10.94 -14.06 -23.78
C LEU A 102 10.79 -14.11 -25.30
N THR A 103 10.17 -13.09 -25.90
CA THR A 103 9.98 -13.02 -27.36
C THR A 103 11.11 -12.25 -28.04
N SER A 104 11.54 -11.12 -27.45
CA SER A 104 12.52 -10.23 -28.08
C SER A 104 13.96 -10.69 -27.91
N GLY A 105 14.23 -11.51 -26.89
CA GLY A 105 15.58 -11.86 -26.43
C GLY A 105 16.35 -10.70 -25.78
N LYS A 106 15.75 -9.52 -25.64
CA LYS A 106 16.37 -8.29 -25.12
C LYS A 106 15.71 -7.84 -23.82
N GLY A 107 16.51 -7.34 -22.90
CA GLY A 107 16.05 -6.65 -21.70
C GLY A 107 15.64 -5.21 -22.00
N GLN A 108 15.28 -4.48 -20.96
CA GLN A 108 14.90 -3.06 -21.05
C GLN A 108 15.04 -2.36 -19.69
N HIS A 109 15.02 -1.02 -19.74
CA HIS A 109 14.91 -0.18 -18.55
C HIS A 109 13.45 -0.08 -18.12
N VAL A 110 13.19 -0.32 -16.84
CA VAL A 110 11.92 -0.07 -16.17
C VAL A 110 12.15 1.10 -15.21
N ASP A 111 11.82 2.32 -15.64
CA ASP A 111 11.90 3.54 -14.82
C ASP A 111 10.57 3.75 -14.09
N VAL A 112 10.59 3.74 -12.75
CA VAL A 112 9.40 3.82 -11.89
C VAL A 112 9.49 5.06 -11.02
N SER A 113 8.57 6.01 -11.27
CA SER A 113 8.36 7.20 -10.46
C SER A 113 7.29 6.96 -9.41
N ALA A 114 7.66 7.02 -8.13
CA ALA A 114 6.70 6.89 -7.03
C ALA A 114 5.62 7.97 -7.08
N SER A 115 5.98 9.22 -7.43
CA SER A 115 5.03 10.31 -7.58
C SER A 115 4.03 10.07 -8.72
N GLU A 116 4.44 9.47 -9.83
CA GLU A 116 3.53 9.15 -10.94
C GLU A 116 2.63 7.97 -10.61
N CYS A 117 3.16 6.93 -9.94
CA CYS A 117 2.34 5.82 -9.45
C CYS A 117 1.20 6.32 -8.56
N LEU A 118 1.48 7.28 -7.68
CA LEU A 118 0.48 7.89 -6.80
C LEU A 118 -0.43 8.86 -7.55
N GLY A 119 0.13 9.68 -8.45
CA GLY A 119 -0.63 10.60 -9.29
C GLY A 119 -1.67 9.87 -10.14
N GLY A 120 -1.38 8.64 -10.57
CA GLY A 120 -2.33 7.76 -11.27
C GLY A 120 -3.58 7.42 -10.45
N HIS A 121 -3.54 7.54 -9.13
CA HIS A 121 -4.70 7.32 -8.26
C HIS A 121 -5.63 8.55 -8.16
N LEU A 122 -5.29 9.70 -8.76
CA LEU A 122 -6.16 10.88 -8.85
C LEU A 122 -7.32 10.70 -9.86
N VAL A 123 -7.94 9.51 -9.86
CA VAL A 123 -8.97 9.07 -10.81
C VAL A 123 -10.25 9.91 -10.79
N GLN A 124 -10.51 10.62 -9.70
CA GLN A 124 -11.59 11.61 -9.65
C GLN A 124 -11.07 13.06 -9.71
N PRO A 125 -10.10 13.50 -8.89
CA PRO A 125 -9.71 14.91 -8.88
C PRO A 125 -9.20 15.43 -10.23
N LEU A 126 -8.42 14.62 -10.96
CA LEU A 126 -7.82 15.06 -12.22
C LEU A 126 -8.88 15.23 -13.33
N PRO A 127 -9.83 14.28 -13.54
CA PRO A 127 -10.98 14.52 -14.41
C PRO A 127 -11.84 15.73 -14.01
N TYR A 128 -12.11 15.95 -12.72
CA TYR A 128 -12.86 17.13 -12.26
C TYR A 128 -12.20 18.43 -12.71
N TYR A 129 -10.88 18.53 -12.55
CA TYR A 129 -10.13 19.69 -13.01
C TYR A 129 -10.18 19.83 -14.54
N ASN A 130 -9.92 18.74 -15.27
CA ASN A 130 -9.86 18.77 -16.73
C ASN A 130 -11.20 19.11 -17.40
N TYR A 131 -12.32 18.62 -16.87
CA TYR A 131 -13.64 18.82 -17.47
C TYR A 131 -14.39 20.03 -16.94
N MET A 132 -14.18 20.42 -15.68
CA MET A 132 -14.94 21.50 -15.03
C MET A 132 -14.10 22.72 -14.69
N GLY A 133 -12.77 22.67 -14.83
CA GLY A 133 -11.86 23.72 -14.37
C GLY A 133 -11.86 23.89 -12.85
N ALA A 134 -12.38 22.89 -12.11
CA ALA A 134 -12.63 22.98 -10.68
C ALA A 134 -11.67 22.08 -9.90
N VAL A 135 -11.08 22.63 -8.84
CA VAL A 135 -10.27 21.85 -7.89
C VAL A 135 -11.22 21.15 -6.92
N LYS A 136 -11.23 19.81 -6.94
CA LYS A 136 -12.00 19.02 -5.97
C LYS A 136 -11.38 19.18 -4.58
N GLY A 137 -12.16 19.68 -3.62
CA GLY A 137 -11.72 19.84 -2.23
C GLY A 137 -11.60 18.52 -1.46
N ARG A 138 -11.17 18.62 -0.19
CA ARG A 138 -11.25 17.54 0.81
C ARG A 138 -12.69 17.28 1.24
N ARG A 139 -12.89 16.21 2.00
CA ARG A 139 -14.18 15.87 2.60
C ARG A 139 -14.71 17.03 3.44
N PRO A 140 -15.95 17.50 3.20
CA PRO A 140 -16.60 18.48 4.07
C PRO A 140 -16.79 17.91 5.47
N VAL A 141 -16.65 18.74 6.49
CA VAL A 141 -16.94 18.35 7.89
C VAL A 141 -18.44 18.28 8.17
N ARG A 142 -19.24 18.93 7.33
CA ARG A 142 -20.70 19.01 7.46
C ARG A 142 -21.38 18.23 6.35
N GLY A 143 -22.43 17.50 6.71
CA GLY A 143 -23.30 16.82 5.76
C GLY A 143 -23.07 15.30 5.68
N ALA A 144 -24.20 14.61 5.59
CA ALA A 144 -24.41 13.16 5.47
C ALA A 144 -24.18 12.30 6.72
N GLY A 145 -23.18 12.60 7.58
CA GLY A 145 -22.92 11.83 8.79
C GLY A 145 -22.80 10.32 8.54
N PHE A 146 -22.38 9.91 7.33
CA PHE A 146 -22.26 8.51 6.87
C PHE A 146 -21.04 8.43 5.95
N GLU A 147 -20.39 7.27 5.87
CA GLU A 147 -19.06 7.09 5.24
C GLU A 147 -17.90 7.78 6.01
N GLU A 148 -18.06 7.93 7.32
CA GLU A 148 -17.04 8.40 8.26
C GLU A 148 -16.76 7.32 9.31
N LEU A 149 -15.59 7.40 9.96
CA LEU A 149 -15.35 6.64 11.19
C LEU A 149 -16.19 7.22 12.32
N MET A 150 -16.96 6.37 12.98
CA MET A 150 -17.80 6.71 14.12
C MET A 150 -17.39 5.91 15.35
N PRO A 151 -17.43 6.51 16.55
CA PRO A 151 -17.10 5.81 17.78
C PRO A 151 -18.07 4.65 18.02
N ALA A 152 -17.48 3.53 18.40
CA ALA A 152 -18.11 2.37 19.01
C ALA A 152 -17.56 2.22 20.44
N ARG A 153 -18.07 1.26 21.22
CA ARG A 153 -17.66 1.06 22.63
C ARG A 153 -16.16 0.78 22.78
N ASP A 154 -15.57 0.05 21.84
CA ASP A 154 -14.18 -0.42 21.88
C ASP A 154 -13.32 0.13 20.73
N GLY A 155 -13.75 1.20 20.03
CA GLY A 155 -12.97 1.80 18.95
C GLY A 155 -13.83 2.55 17.94
N TYR A 156 -13.60 2.32 16.64
CA TYR A 156 -14.35 2.96 15.55
C TYR A 156 -14.94 1.96 14.55
N VAL A 157 -16.13 2.28 14.05
CA VAL A 157 -16.80 1.61 12.94
C VAL A 157 -17.03 2.57 11.77
N ALA A 158 -17.16 2.03 10.57
CA ALA A 158 -17.41 2.79 9.35
C ALA A 158 -18.71 2.31 8.70
N PRO A 159 -19.87 2.88 9.06
CA PRO A 159 -21.13 2.53 8.43
C PRO A 159 -21.22 3.17 7.04
N SER A 160 -21.69 2.40 6.05
CA SER A 160 -21.95 2.86 4.68
C SER A 160 -23.43 2.72 4.31
N VAL A 161 -23.96 3.71 3.58
CA VAL A 161 -25.31 3.69 3.01
C VAL A 161 -25.36 3.09 1.61
N GLN A 162 -24.24 2.58 1.08
CA GLN A 162 -24.18 2.02 -0.29
C GLN A 162 -24.83 0.62 -0.40
N GLY A 163 -25.34 0.07 0.70
CA GLY A 163 -26.09 -1.18 0.71
C GLY A 163 -27.49 -1.06 0.08
N SER A 164 -28.07 -2.20 -0.30
CA SER A 164 -29.43 -2.27 -0.87
C SER A 164 -30.55 -2.25 0.16
N GLN A 165 -30.22 -2.20 1.45
CA GLN A 165 -31.20 -2.26 2.52
C GLN A 165 -31.89 -0.91 2.75
N PRO A 166 -33.18 -0.93 3.14
CA PRO A 166 -33.86 0.27 3.60
C PRO A 166 -33.15 0.88 4.80
N TRP A 167 -33.20 2.21 4.89
CA TRP A 167 -32.64 2.98 5.99
C TRP A 167 -33.13 2.51 7.38
N SER A 168 -34.39 2.10 7.48
CA SER A 168 -34.97 1.56 8.71
C SER A 168 -34.22 0.34 9.26
N THR A 169 -33.56 -0.44 8.41
CA THR A 169 -32.75 -1.60 8.83
C THR A 169 -31.59 -1.19 9.73
N ILE A 170 -31.02 -0.01 9.49
CA ILE A 170 -29.94 0.55 10.32
C ILE A 170 -30.51 0.96 11.68
N ALA A 171 -31.67 1.64 11.67
CA ALA A 171 -32.40 2.00 12.87
C ALA A 171 -32.72 0.78 13.74
N ASP A 172 -33.22 -0.29 13.12
CA ASP A 172 -33.52 -1.56 13.78
C ASP A 172 -32.27 -2.22 14.35
N LEU A 173 -31.16 -2.25 13.61
CA LEU A 173 -29.91 -2.88 14.04
C LEU A 173 -29.33 -2.20 15.28
N ILE A 174 -29.27 -0.87 15.30
CA ILE A 174 -28.67 -0.14 16.42
C ILE A 174 -29.69 0.26 17.49
N GLY A 175 -30.96 -0.12 17.33
CA GLY A 175 -32.02 0.11 18.31
C GLY A 175 -32.43 1.57 18.48
N LEU A 176 -32.35 2.37 17.42
CA LEU A 176 -32.69 3.80 17.44
C LEU A 176 -33.88 4.13 16.52
N GLU A 177 -35.07 4.16 17.10
CA GLU A 177 -36.33 4.43 16.38
C GLU A 177 -36.39 5.85 15.80
N GLU A 178 -35.68 6.81 16.41
CA GLU A 178 -35.56 8.19 15.96
C GLU A 178 -35.02 8.29 14.52
N LEU A 179 -34.18 7.33 14.12
CA LEU A 179 -33.65 7.26 12.75
C LEU A 179 -34.74 6.94 11.72
N LYS A 180 -35.90 6.42 12.11
CA LYS A 180 -37.03 6.15 11.20
C LYS A 180 -37.88 7.40 10.89
N ASN A 181 -37.53 8.55 11.44
CA ASN A 181 -38.22 9.81 11.15
C ASN A 181 -38.19 10.12 9.64
N GLU A 182 -39.30 10.66 9.10
CA GLU A 182 -39.47 10.96 7.67
C GLU A 182 -38.34 11.84 7.10
N LYS A 183 -37.77 12.74 7.90
CA LYS A 183 -36.66 13.59 7.48
C LYS A 183 -35.38 12.81 7.10
N PHE A 184 -35.22 11.58 7.58
CA PHE A 184 -34.09 10.70 7.25
C PHE A 184 -34.40 9.66 6.16
N ALA A 185 -35.64 9.61 5.66
CA ALA A 185 -36.07 8.60 4.70
C ALA A 185 -35.31 8.69 3.36
N THR A 186 -34.89 9.90 2.94
CA THR A 186 -34.18 10.14 1.67
C THR A 186 -32.73 10.53 1.90
N GLY A 187 -31.87 10.28 0.89
CA GLY A 187 -30.48 10.73 0.94
C GLY A 187 -30.35 12.25 1.07
N ALA A 188 -31.20 13.02 0.36
CA ALA A 188 -31.22 14.47 0.47
C ALA A 188 -31.62 14.94 1.88
N GLY A 189 -32.60 14.29 2.51
CA GLY A 189 -32.99 14.59 3.89
C GLY A 189 -31.86 14.30 4.89
N ARG A 190 -31.18 13.17 4.74
CA ARG A 190 -29.99 12.84 5.55
C ARG A 190 -28.84 13.83 5.38
N VAL A 191 -28.65 14.38 4.18
CA VAL A 191 -27.67 15.44 3.96
C VAL A 191 -28.11 16.75 4.63
N ALA A 192 -29.38 17.14 4.46
CA ALA A 192 -29.93 18.37 5.03
C ALA A 192 -29.94 18.38 6.57
N HIS A 193 -30.10 17.21 7.19
CA HIS A 193 -30.13 17.00 8.64
C HIS A 193 -28.89 16.22 9.14
N GLY A 194 -27.76 16.34 8.45
CA GLY A 194 -26.57 15.51 8.68
C GLY A 194 -26.01 15.55 10.11
N GLU A 195 -26.09 16.71 10.77
CA GLU A 195 -25.50 16.88 12.11
C GLU A 195 -26.33 16.18 13.17
N GLU A 196 -27.66 16.35 13.13
CA GLU A 196 -28.57 15.62 14.00
C GLU A 196 -28.50 14.10 13.72
N LEU A 197 -28.40 13.73 12.44
CA LEU A 197 -28.22 12.33 12.06
C LEU A 197 -26.94 11.74 12.66
N LYS A 198 -25.82 12.48 12.57
CA LYS A 198 -24.54 12.05 13.12
C LYS A 198 -24.60 11.84 14.62
N GLU A 199 -25.25 12.74 15.36
CA GLU A 199 -25.44 12.60 16.82
C GLU A 199 -26.21 11.32 17.17
N LEU A 200 -27.33 11.05 16.48
CA LEU A 200 -28.10 9.82 16.67
C LEU A 200 -27.27 8.57 16.33
N LEU A 201 -26.52 8.59 15.23
CA LEU A 201 -25.68 7.44 14.86
C LEU A 201 -24.59 7.20 15.91
N ILE A 202 -23.95 8.25 16.41
CA ILE A 202 -22.96 8.14 17.49
C ILE A 202 -23.61 7.52 18.74
N GLU A 203 -24.81 7.96 19.11
CA GLU A 203 -25.55 7.42 20.25
C GLU A 203 -25.75 5.90 20.12
N GLY A 204 -26.27 5.42 18.98
CA GLY A 204 -26.57 4.01 18.78
C GLY A 204 -25.32 3.15 18.60
N LEU A 205 -24.37 3.61 17.79
CA LEU A 205 -23.15 2.86 17.49
C LEU A 205 -22.22 2.77 18.70
N SER A 206 -22.18 3.78 19.56
CA SER A 206 -21.36 3.77 20.78
C SER A 206 -21.77 2.70 21.80
N GLN A 207 -22.97 2.11 21.66
CA GLN A 207 -23.42 1.00 22.51
C GLN A 207 -22.90 -0.37 22.08
N TRP A 208 -22.30 -0.46 20.90
CA TRP A 208 -21.82 -1.72 20.31
C TRP A 208 -20.32 -1.89 20.42
N ASP A 209 -19.86 -3.14 20.55
CA ASP A 209 -18.49 -3.48 20.19
C ASP A 209 -18.36 -3.61 18.67
N ARG A 210 -17.21 -3.21 18.11
CA ARG A 210 -16.90 -3.17 16.68
C ARG A 210 -17.17 -4.50 15.96
N MET A 211 -16.62 -5.60 16.46
CA MET A 211 -16.69 -6.91 15.80
C MET A 211 -18.10 -7.53 15.82
N PRO A 212 -18.82 -7.59 16.97
CA PRO A 212 -20.22 -7.99 16.98
C PRO A 212 -21.11 -7.16 16.03
N LEU A 213 -20.90 -5.84 15.97
CA LEU A 213 -21.65 -4.98 15.06
C LEU A 213 -21.33 -5.25 13.59
N PHE A 214 -20.04 -5.42 13.25
CA PHE A 214 -19.62 -5.81 11.90
C PHE A 214 -20.31 -7.11 11.46
N LEU A 215 -20.29 -8.15 12.28
CA LEU A 215 -20.94 -9.43 11.97
C LEU A 215 -22.47 -9.31 11.86
N ALA A 216 -23.12 -8.59 12.79
CA ALA A 216 -24.57 -8.38 12.78
C ALA A 216 -25.03 -7.57 11.56
N SER A 217 -24.28 -6.53 11.18
CA SER A 217 -24.54 -5.76 9.97
C SER A 217 -24.49 -6.64 8.71
N GLY A 218 -23.51 -7.55 8.62
CA GLY A 218 -23.38 -8.49 7.50
C GLY A 218 -24.57 -9.43 7.40
N GLN A 219 -25.06 -9.95 8.53
CA GLN A 219 -26.28 -10.78 8.58
C GLN A 219 -27.51 -10.00 8.09
N SER A 220 -27.58 -8.71 8.41
CA SER A 220 -28.63 -7.80 7.95
C SER A 220 -28.39 -7.23 6.54
N ARG A 221 -27.36 -7.68 5.83
CA ARG A 221 -26.96 -7.18 4.49
C ARG A 221 -26.67 -5.67 4.45
N LEU A 222 -26.23 -5.12 5.57
CA LEU A 222 -25.71 -3.76 5.69
C LEU A 222 -24.20 -3.77 5.45
N VAL A 223 -23.67 -2.64 4.97
CA VAL A 223 -22.25 -2.49 4.64
C VAL A 223 -21.57 -1.68 5.75
N PHE A 224 -21.09 -2.36 6.79
CA PHE A 224 -20.29 -1.71 7.83
C PHE A 224 -18.88 -2.28 7.81
N GLY A 225 -17.90 -1.43 8.13
CA GLY A 225 -16.53 -1.84 8.44
C GLY A 225 -16.17 -1.49 9.88
N MET A 226 -15.00 -1.94 10.32
CA MET A 226 -14.39 -1.54 11.59
C MET A 226 -12.93 -1.14 11.37
N ALA A 227 -12.47 -0.15 12.13
CA ALA A 227 -11.05 0.16 12.20
C ALA A 227 -10.36 -0.92 13.04
N GLN A 228 -9.45 -1.68 12.41
CA GLN A 228 -8.69 -2.74 13.07
C GLN A 228 -7.32 -2.23 13.48
N ASP A 229 -6.86 -2.63 14.67
CA ASP A 229 -5.47 -2.46 15.10
C ASP A 229 -4.62 -3.73 14.82
N ALA A 230 -3.36 -3.72 15.26
CA ALA A 230 -2.46 -4.86 15.06
C ALA A 230 -2.91 -6.13 15.80
N GLY A 231 -3.52 -6.00 16.99
CA GLY A 231 -4.05 -7.12 17.75
C GLY A 231 -5.28 -7.72 17.08
N ASP A 232 -6.19 -6.86 16.59
CA ASP A 232 -7.37 -7.28 15.81
C ASP A 232 -6.96 -8.11 14.58
N LEU A 233 -5.88 -7.71 13.88
CA LEU A 233 -5.36 -8.43 12.73
C LEU A 233 -4.65 -9.73 13.12
N ALA A 234 -3.79 -9.69 14.14
CA ALA A 234 -3.04 -10.86 14.60
C ALA A 234 -3.96 -11.98 15.09
N GLU A 235 -5.11 -11.65 15.67
CA GLU A 235 -6.10 -12.63 16.16
C GLU A 235 -7.26 -12.85 15.20
N CYS A 236 -7.21 -12.30 13.97
CA CYS A 236 -8.33 -12.33 13.03
C CYS A 236 -8.62 -13.77 12.54
N PRO A 237 -9.78 -14.36 12.87
CA PRO A 237 -10.09 -15.74 12.47
C PRO A 237 -10.10 -15.94 10.96
N HIS A 238 -10.47 -14.90 10.20
CA HIS A 238 -10.47 -14.95 8.74
C HIS A 238 -9.05 -14.99 8.15
N LEU A 239 -8.10 -14.23 8.71
CA LEU A 239 -6.71 -14.24 8.25
C LEU A 239 -6.01 -15.55 8.61
N HIS A 240 -6.29 -16.10 9.80
CA HIS A 240 -5.84 -17.44 10.20
C HIS A 240 -6.40 -18.54 9.31
N ALA A 241 -7.72 -18.56 9.05
CA ALA A 241 -8.35 -19.53 8.16
C ALA A 241 -7.87 -19.44 6.70
N ARG A 242 -7.22 -18.32 6.35
CA ARG A 242 -6.60 -18.10 5.05
C ARG A 242 -5.11 -18.40 5.05
N ASP A 243 -4.52 -18.89 6.14
CA ASP A 243 -3.07 -19.10 6.31
C ASP A 243 -2.24 -17.86 5.98
N PHE A 244 -2.77 -16.67 6.32
CA PHE A 244 -2.13 -15.41 5.96
C PHE A 244 -0.83 -15.19 6.74
N PHE A 245 -0.78 -15.60 8.01
CA PHE A 245 0.40 -15.44 8.84
C PHE A 245 1.32 -16.65 8.75
N VAL A 246 2.63 -16.39 8.74
CA VAL A 246 3.68 -17.41 8.71
C VAL A 246 4.65 -17.22 9.86
N ASP A 247 5.01 -18.31 10.53
CA ASP A 247 6.00 -18.28 11.60
C ASP A 247 7.41 -18.35 11.00
N VAL A 248 8.24 -17.36 11.33
CA VAL A 248 9.63 -17.26 10.87
C VAL A 248 10.56 -17.32 12.06
N ALA A 249 11.43 -18.33 12.08
CA ALA A 249 12.49 -18.47 13.08
C ALA A 249 13.70 -17.61 12.69
N HIS A 250 13.89 -16.48 13.36
CA HIS A 250 15.04 -15.59 13.14
C HIS A 250 16.17 -15.90 14.14
N PRO A 251 17.43 -16.01 13.68
CA PRO A 251 18.55 -16.43 14.54
C PRO A 251 18.85 -15.49 15.73
N VAL A 252 18.44 -14.22 15.63
CA VAL A 252 18.69 -13.19 16.66
C VAL A 252 17.49 -12.91 17.56
N VAL A 253 16.27 -12.86 17.02
CA VAL A 253 15.08 -12.39 17.75
C VAL A 253 14.11 -13.53 18.10
N GLY A 254 14.44 -14.76 17.73
CA GLY A 254 13.59 -15.93 17.94
C GLY A 254 12.52 -16.09 16.86
N THR A 255 11.51 -16.90 17.15
CA THR A 255 10.37 -17.12 16.26
C THR A 255 9.32 -16.05 16.46
N ALA A 256 8.85 -15.45 15.37
CA ALA A 256 7.72 -14.54 15.36
C ALA A 256 6.83 -14.78 14.14
N SER A 257 5.58 -14.35 14.25
CA SER A 257 4.57 -14.46 13.20
C SER A 257 4.60 -13.22 12.32
N TYR A 258 4.64 -13.42 11.00
CA TYR A 258 4.74 -12.36 10.00
C TYR A 258 3.61 -12.47 8.97
N PRO A 259 3.16 -11.36 8.36
CA PRO A 259 2.33 -11.41 7.17
C PRO A 259 3.03 -12.20 6.06
N GLY A 260 2.37 -13.26 5.59
CA GLY A 260 2.80 -14.07 4.47
C GLY A 260 2.33 -13.50 3.13
N MET A 261 2.39 -14.35 2.10
CA MET A 261 2.00 -13.95 0.75
C MET A 261 0.49 -13.67 0.67
N ALA A 262 0.13 -12.45 0.25
CA ALA A 262 -1.26 -12.01 0.14
C ALA A 262 -2.01 -12.59 -1.08
N VAL A 263 -1.29 -13.30 -1.97
CA VAL A 263 -1.85 -13.94 -3.16
C VAL A 263 -1.84 -15.47 -3.04
N ARG A 264 -2.89 -16.10 -3.57
CA ARG A 264 -3.00 -17.57 -3.67
C ARG A 264 -2.97 -17.95 -5.15
N LEU A 265 -1.98 -18.74 -5.54
CA LEU A 265 -1.79 -19.23 -6.89
C LEU A 265 -2.09 -20.73 -6.89
N PRO A 266 -3.27 -21.17 -7.37
CA PRO A 266 -3.62 -22.59 -7.37
C PRO A 266 -2.58 -23.41 -8.12
N GLY A 267 -2.10 -24.48 -7.50
CA GLY A 267 -1.04 -25.35 -8.04
C GLY A 267 0.38 -24.97 -7.65
N GLU A 268 0.57 -23.78 -7.07
CA GLU A 268 1.87 -23.31 -6.58
C GLU A 268 1.90 -23.29 -5.05
N GLU A 269 2.94 -23.86 -4.48
CA GLU A 269 3.16 -23.84 -3.03
C GLU A 269 4.34 -22.91 -2.72
N ILE A 270 4.02 -21.67 -2.35
CA ILE A 270 5.04 -20.68 -1.98
C ILE A 270 5.41 -20.90 -0.50
N LYS A 271 6.45 -21.71 -0.27
CA LYS A 271 6.93 -22.06 1.09
C LYS A 271 8.12 -21.25 1.58
N ASP A 272 8.79 -20.55 0.69
CA ASP A 272 10.08 -19.91 0.98
C ASP A 272 9.88 -18.65 1.83
N SER A 273 9.67 -18.88 3.12
CA SER A 273 9.65 -17.86 4.16
C SER A 273 10.87 -18.07 5.03
N HIS A 274 11.95 -17.36 4.68
CA HIS A 274 13.18 -17.35 5.44
C HIS A 274 13.29 -16.04 6.24
N PRO A 275 13.99 -16.05 7.39
CA PRO A 275 14.32 -14.80 8.06
C PRO A 275 15.14 -13.89 7.14
N ALA A 276 15.06 -12.59 7.38
CA ALA A 276 15.97 -11.64 6.77
C ALA A 276 17.43 -12.08 7.06
N PRO A 277 18.33 -12.05 6.06
CA PRO A 277 19.70 -12.50 6.26
C PRO A 277 20.45 -11.57 7.22
N LEU A 278 21.39 -12.14 7.96
CA LEU A 278 22.37 -11.34 8.70
C LEU A 278 23.28 -10.60 7.72
N LEU A 279 23.87 -9.50 8.19
CA LEU A 279 24.85 -8.75 7.41
C LEU A 279 26.01 -9.67 7.01
N GLY A 280 26.23 -9.80 5.70
CA GLY A 280 27.29 -10.63 5.12
C GLY A 280 27.06 -12.15 5.22
N GLN A 281 25.88 -12.62 5.64
CA GLN A 281 25.58 -14.05 5.86
C GLN A 281 25.95 -14.93 4.65
N HIS A 282 25.70 -14.44 3.44
CA HIS A 282 25.89 -15.19 2.21
C HIS A 282 27.13 -14.77 1.42
N ASN A 283 28.06 -14.00 2.02
CA ASN A 283 29.26 -13.54 1.29
C ASN A 283 30.08 -14.73 0.76
N LEU A 284 30.29 -15.77 1.57
CA LEU A 284 31.04 -16.95 1.12
C LEU A 284 30.31 -17.69 -0.02
N ASP A 285 29.00 -17.89 0.11
CA ASP A 285 28.22 -18.60 -0.89
C ASP A 285 28.25 -17.85 -2.24
N ILE A 286 27.97 -16.55 -2.23
CA ILE A 286 27.96 -15.74 -3.45
C ILE A 286 29.37 -15.60 -4.05
N PHE A 287 30.36 -15.15 -3.27
CA PHE A 287 31.69 -14.88 -3.85
C PHE A 287 32.44 -16.15 -4.22
N CYS A 288 32.40 -17.18 -3.39
CA CYS A 288 33.19 -18.39 -3.65
C CYS A 288 32.45 -19.42 -4.50
N GLN A 289 31.16 -19.67 -4.25
CA GLN A 289 30.45 -20.74 -4.94
C GLN A 289 29.85 -20.27 -6.27
N GLU A 290 29.27 -19.07 -6.31
CA GLU A 290 28.67 -18.54 -7.55
C GLU A 290 29.69 -17.79 -8.41
N LEU A 291 30.49 -16.89 -7.83
CA LEU A 291 31.43 -16.06 -8.58
C LEU A 291 32.82 -16.69 -8.75
N GLY A 292 33.11 -17.79 -8.05
CA GLY A 292 34.35 -18.57 -8.20
C GLY A 292 35.60 -17.97 -7.53
N TYR A 293 35.44 -17.04 -6.60
CA TYR A 293 36.56 -16.49 -5.82
C TYR A 293 37.10 -17.54 -4.84
N SER A 294 38.41 -17.54 -4.62
CA SER A 294 39.02 -18.34 -3.57
C SER A 294 38.77 -17.76 -2.18
N ASN A 295 38.87 -18.61 -1.15
CA ASN A 295 38.80 -18.16 0.25
C ASN A 295 39.86 -17.11 0.59
N GLN A 296 41.02 -17.14 -0.07
CA GLN A 296 42.09 -16.15 0.15
C GLN A 296 41.72 -14.78 -0.42
N GLU A 297 41.11 -14.75 -1.61
CA GLU A 297 40.60 -13.50 -2.21
C GLU A 297 39.48 -12.90 -1.34
N LEU A 298 38.58 -13.74 -0.80
CA LEU A 298 37.52 -13.28 0.09
C LEU A 298 38.08 -12.60 1.35
N VAL A 299 39.13 -13.17 1.96
CA VAL A 299 39.81 -12.58 3.12
C VAL A 299 40.47 -11.25 2.75
N SER A 300 41.07 -11.15 1.56
CA SER A 300 41.65 -9.90 1.07
C SER A 300 40.57 -8.82 0.92
N LEU A 301 39.45 -9.14 0.26
CA LEU A 301 38.34 -8.20 0.08
C LEU A 301 37.80 -7.66 1.40
N SER A 302 37.68 -8.53 2.41
CA SER A 302 37.23 -8.09 3.75
C SER A 302 38.28 -7.23 4.47
N SER A 303 39.56 -7.59 4.34
CA SER A 303 40.67 -6.80 4.93
C SER A 303 40.79 -5.40 4.30
N ASP A 304 40.45 -5.30 3.02
CA ASP A 304 40.46 -4.05 2.25
C ASP A 304 39.18 -3.21 2.44
N GLY A 305 38.19 -3.72 3.21
CA GLY A 305 36.93 -3.04 3.47
C GLY A 305 35.97 -2.98 2.26
N VAL A 306 36.15 -3.88 1.30
CA VAL A 306 35.25 -4.04 0.15
C VAL A 306 33.97 -4.78 0.56
N ILE A 307 34.08 -5.75 1.48
CA ILE A 307 32.98 -6.55 2.02
C ILE A 307 33.03 -6.66 3.55
#